data_AF-A0A0F9FFD5-F1
#
_entry.id   AF-A0A0F9FFD5-F1
#
_cell.length_a   1.000
_cell.length_b   1.000
_cell.length_c   1.000
_cell.angle_alpha   90.00
_cell.angle_beta   90.00
_cell.angle_gamma   90.00
#
_symmetry.space_group_name_H-M   'P 1'
#
loop_
_entity.id
_entity.type
_entity.pdbx_description
1 polymer ?
#
loop_
_entity_poly.entity_id
_entity_poly.type
_entity_poly.pdbx_seq_one_letter_code
_entity_poly.pdbx_strand_id
1 'polypeptide(L)'
;MVVRQSDTSTGRVLPGVVEGPRRARAGVTLAKLPAVSPRRRIELPAVSRRKAGGFTLAKLPAVSRRKAGGFTLVELLVVVGIIALLITILMPALNRAMAYTRMVMCQNNHNVLTKATRLYTADWDEILPFSNWLSQEDHRGNWDGPGWLYKYPDMDELEHLEKGSLWQYINAHGAYRCPADKPPWKGRTNAITSYMMNGAVTGFGRQMP
;
A
#
# COMPACT_ATOMS: atom_id res chain seq x y z
N MET A 1 -25.75 -7.98 27.93
CA MET A 1 -26.03 -8.71 29.19
C MET A 1 -24.69 -8.91 29.90
N VAL A 2 -24.39 -8.09 30.92
CA VAL A 2 -23.10 -8.06 31.60
C VAL A 2 -23.18 -8.91 32.85
N VAL A 3 -22.39 -9.99 32.93
CA VAL A 3 -22.20 -10.75 34.17
C VAL A 3 -21.10 -10.07 34.98
N ARG A 4 -21.46 -9.50 36.14
CA ARG A 4 -20.50 -9.04 37.14
C ARG A 4 -19.97 -10.25 37.90
N GLN A 5 -18.66 -10.45 37.93
CA GLN A 5 -18.00 -11.20 38.99
C GLN A 5 -17.02 -10.26 39.69
N SER A 6 -17.28 -10.04 40.98
CA SER A 6 -16.40 -9.40 41.94
C SER A 6 -15.55 -10.48 42.59
N ASP A 7 -14.22 -10.38 42.47
CA ASP A 7 -13.30 -11.19 43.26
C ASP A 7 -12.45 -10.28 44.16
N THR A 8 -12.56 -10.48 45.46
CA THR A 8 -12.00 -9.66 46.53
C THR A 8 -10.79 -10.35 47.13
N SER A 9 -9.58 -10.16 46.57
CA SER A 9 -8.35 -10.54 47.31
C SER A 9 -7.01 -9.94 46.84
N THR A 10 -6.90 -9.21 45.73
CA THR A 10 -5.59 -8.72 45.26
C THR A 10 -5.76 -7.42 44.47
N GLY A 11 -5.43 -6.28 45.09
CA GLY A 11 -5.54 -4.93 44.51
C GLY A 11 -4.59 -4.61 43.35
N ARG A 12 -4.52 -5.46 42.33
CA ARG A 12 -3.89 -5.19 41.03
C ARG A 12 -4.91 -5.41 39.92
N VAL A 13 -5.26 -4.34 39.23
CA VAL A 13 -6.05 -4.37 38.00
C VAL A 13 -5.09 -4.72 36.86
N LEU A 14 -5.18 -5.95 36.34
CA LEU A 14 -4.54 -6.33 35.09
C LEU A 14 -5.37 -5.73 33.93
N PRO A 15 -4.75 -5.18 32.87
CA PRO A 15 -5.50 -4.64 31.74
C PRO A 15 -6.26 -5.78 31.05
N GLY A 16 -7.59 -5.68 31.10
CA GLY A 16 -8.50 -6.60 30.43
C GLY A 16 -8.34 -6.47 28.92
N VAL A 17 -7.97 -7.57 28.28
CA VAL A 17 -8.07 -7.75 26.84
C VAL A 17 -9.54 -7.57 26.45
N VAL A 18 -9.84 -6.55 25.66
CA VAL A 18 -11.18 -6.31 25.11
C VAL A 18 -11.45 -7.38 24.04
N GLU A 19 -12.06 -8.49 24.45
CA GLU A 19 -12.61 -9.49 23.54
C GLU A 19 -13.84 -8.91 22.84
N GLY A 20 -13.74 -8.68 21.52
CA GLY A 20 -14.90 -8.38 20.67
C GLY A 20 -15.95 -9.51 20.65
N PRO A 21 -17.12 -9.27 20.04
CA PRO A 21 -18.24 -10.21 20.10
C PRO A 21 -17.84 -11.60 19.61
N ARG A 22 -17.94 -12.59 20.51
CA ARG A 22 -17.64 -14.01 20.25
C ARG A 22 -18.58 -14.54 19.16
N ARG A 23 -18.12 -14.50 17.90
CA ARG A 23 -18.70 -15.36 16.86
C ARG A 23 -18.42 -16.81 17.25
N ALA A 24 -19.50 -17.58 17.36
CA ALA A 24 -19.47 -19.02 17.49
C ALA A 24 -18.51 -19.62 16.46
N ARG A 25 -17.40 -20.20 16.91
CA ARG A 25 -16.54 -21.02 16.06
C ARG A 25 -17.31 -22.30 15.76
N ALA A 26 -17.98 -22.34 14.61
CA ALA A 26 -18.30 -23.59 13.97
C ALA A 26 -16.96 -24.35 13.78
N GLY A 27 -16.87 -25.52 14.41
CA GLY A 27 -15.68 -26.35 14.39
C GLY A 27 -15.31 -26.72 12.97
N VAL A 28 -14.21 -26.16 12.47
CA VAL A 28 -13.50 -26.75 11.34
C VAL A 28 -12.60 -27.81 11.93
N THR A 29 -13.09 -29.05 11.88
CA THR A 29 -12.31 -30.26 12.13
C THR A 29 -10.99 -30.16 11.38
N LEU A 30 -9.89 -30.38 12.09
CA LEU A 30 -8.52 -30.36 11.63
C LEU A 30 -8.25 -31.58 10.75
N ALA A 31 -8.85 -31.61 9.56
CA ALA A 31 -8.70 -32.66 8.58
C ALA A 31 -7.99 -32.08 7.35
N LYS A 32 -6.71 -32.45 7.23
CA LYS A 32 -5.99 -32.64 5.96
C LYS A 32 -5.60 -31.36 5.20
N LEU A 33 -4.53 -30.72 5.66
CA LEU A 33 -3.66 -29.95 4.77
C LEU A 33 -3.10 -30.89 3.69
N PRO A 34 -3.27 -30.61 2.38
CA PRO A 34 -2.58 -31.39 1.36
C PRO A 34 -1.07 -31.09 1.43
N ALA A 35 -0.28 -32.16 1.46
CA ALA A 35 1.17 -32.09 1.47
C ALA A 35 1.68 -31.29 0.26
N VAL A 36 2.54 -30.30 0.53
CA VAL A 36 3.31 -29.57 -0.49
C VAL A 36 4.22 -30.58 -1.20
N SER A 37 3.93 -30.85 -2.48
CA SER A 37 4.73 -31.73 -3.32
C SER A 37 6.20 -31.25 -3.38
N PRO A 38 7.19 -32.15 -3.31
CA PRO A 38 8.58 -31.77 -3.50
C PRO A 38 8.76 -31.24 -4.93
N ARG A 39 9.48 -30.12 -5.06
CA ARG A 39 9.86 -29.54 -6.35
C ARG A 39 10.59 -30.61 -7.17
N ARG A 40 10.03 -30.99 -8.32
CA ARG A 40 10.73 -31.84 -9.28
C ARG A 40 12.01 -31.12 -9.70
N ARG A 41 13.15 -31.75 -9.42
CA ARG A 41 14.45 -31.41 -10.00
C ARG A 41 14.32 -31.60 -11.51
N ILE A 42 14.37 -30.51 -12.27
CA ILE A 42 14.45 -30.57 -13.73
C ILE A 42 15.86 -31.08 -14.04
N GLU A 43 15.99 -32.36 -14.42
CA GLU A 43 17.19 -32.88 -15.03
C GLU A 43 17.28 -32.33 -16.45
N LEU A 44 18.25 -31.44 -16.67
CA LEU A 44 18.58 -30.93 -18.00
C LEU A 44 19.18 -32.07 -18.83
N PRO A 45 18.64 -32.37 -20.02
CA PRO A 45 19.21 -33.40 -20.88
C PRO A 45 20.63 -32.99 -21.31
N ALA A 46 21.54 -33.96 -21.30
CA ALA A 46 22.91 -33.79 -21.75
C ALA A 46 22.91 -33.31 -23.22
N VAL A 47 23.49 -32.13 -23.46
CA VAL A 47 23.67 -31.56 -24.79
C VAL A 47 24.64 -32.46 -25.57
N SER A 48 24.08 -33.20 -26.52
CA SER A 48 24.83 -34.00 -27.50
C SER A 48 25.73 -33.09 -28.33
N ARG A 49 27.05 -33.22 -28.14
CA ARG A 49 28.07 -32.61 -29.01
C ARG A 49 27.90 -33.17 -30.43
N ARG A 50 27.23 -32.42 -31.30
CA ARG A 50 27.22 -32.72 -32.73
C ARG A 50 28.62 -32.52 -33.28
N LYS A 51 29.14 -33.57 -33.93
CA LYS A 51 30.39 -33.57 -34.72
C LYS A 51 30.38 -32.37 -35.67
N ALA A 52 31.46 -31.61 -35.66
CA ALA A 52 31.79 -30.62 -36.68
C ALA A 52 31.99 -31.34 -38.02
N GLY A 53 30.94 -31.40 -38.84
CA GLY A 53 31.06 -31.68 -40.26
C GLY A 53 31.64 -30.45 -40.94
N GLY A 54 32.78 -30.61 -41.60
CA GLY A 54 33.45 -29.54 -42.34
C GLY A 54 32.50 -28.89 -43.34
N PHE A 55 32.34 -27.58 -43.22
CA PHE A 55 31.70 -26.76 -44.24
C PHE A 55 32.64 -26.72 -45.45
N THR A 56 32.28 -27.46 -46.50
CA THR A 56 32.82 -27.22 -47.83
C THR A 56 32.40 -25.82 -48.28
N LEU A 57 33.38 -25.06 -48.74
CA LEU A 57 33.26 -23.66 -49.12
C LEU A 57 32.49 -23.56 -50.46
N ALA A 58 31.17 -23.68 -50.39
CA ALA A 58 30.31 -23.33 -51.51
C ALA A 58 30.50 -21.84 -51.79
N LYS A 59 31.07 -21.54 -52.96
CA LYS A 59 31.28 -20.19 -53.49
C LYS A 59 29.92 -19.49 -53.61
N LEU A 60 29.56 -18.70 -52.59
CA LEU A 60 28.34 -17.88 -52.61
C LEU A 60 28.44 -16.85 -53.73
N PRO A 61 27.39 -16.66 -54.54
CA PRO A 61 27.38 -15.62 -55.56
C PRO A 61 27.56 -14.25 -54.89
N ALA A 62 28.46 -13.44 -55.44
CA ALA A 62 28.69 -12.08 -54.97
C ALA A 62 27.37 -11.29 -55.03
N VAL A 63 26.78 -11.01 -53.88
CA VAL A 63 25.63 -10.12 -53.77
C VAL A 63 26.10 -8.75 -54.27
N SER A 64 25.58 -8.33 -55.42
CA SER A 64 25.76 -6.98 -55.93
C SER A 64 25.40 -5.99 -54.81
N ARG A 65 26.39 -5.27 -54.30
CA ARG A 65 26.18 -4.14 -53.39
C ARG A 65 25.33 -3.13 -54.14
N ARG A 66 24.01 -3.16 -53.94
CA ARG A 66 23.18 -1.98 -54.22
C ARG A 66 23.83 -0.83 -53.46
N LYS A 67 24.16 0.26 -54.16
CA LYS A 67 24.59 1.50 -53.52
C LYS A 67 23.47 1.92 -52.56
N ALA A 68 23.63 1.60 -51.29
CA ALA A 68 22.78 2.17 -50.24
C ALA A 68 23.06 3.67 -50.26
N GLY A 69 22.05 4.48 -50.58
CA GLY A 69 22.16 5.93 -50.45
C GLY A 69 22.49 6.25 -49.00
N GLY A 70 23.67 6.82 -48.77
CA GLY A 70 24.08 7.26 -47.43
C GLY A 70 23.25 8.49 -47.05
N PHE A 71 22.76 8.50 -45.81
CA PHE A 71 22.14 9.69 -45.22
C PHE A 71 23.17 10.81 -45.21
N THR A 72 22.80 11.97 -45.73
CA THR A 72 23.67 13.15 -45.63
C THR A 72 23.66 13.65 -44.18
N LEU A 73 24.78 14.24 -43.75
CA LEU A 73 24.91 14.81 -42.39
C LEU A 73 23.84 15.89 -42.13
N VAL A 74 23.43 16.59 -43.19
CA VAL A 74 22.38 17.62 -43.17
C VAL A 74 20.99 17.03 -42.92
N GLU A 75 20.65 15.92 -43.59
CA GLU A 75 19.35 15.25 -43.36
C GLU A 75 19.21 14.79 -41.91
N LEU A 76 20.28 14.26 -41.30
CA LEU A 76 20.25 13.86 -39.90
C LEU A 76 20.15 15.07 -38.95
N LEU A 77 20.85 16.16 -39.27
CA LEU A 77 20.87 17.38 -38.47
C LEU A 77 19.50 18.08 -38.40
N VAL A 78 18.77 18.14 -39.52
CA VAL A 78 17.42 18.74 -39.54
C VAL A 78 16.45 17.93 -38.69
N VAL A 79 16.52 16.60 -38.73
CA VAL A 79 15.63 15.72 -37.96
C VAL A 79 15.82 15.90 -36.45
N VAL A 80 17.07 15.90 -35.98
CA VAL A 80 17.33 16.11 -34.55
C VAL A 80 16.94 17.54 -34.11
N GLY A 81 17.07 18.53 -35.01
CA GLY A 81 16.61 19.90 -34.75
C GLY A 81 15.09 19.99 -34.54
N ILE A 82 14.31 19.32 -35.38
CA ILE A 82 12.85 19.28 -35.23
C ILE A 82 12.44 18.52 -33.96
N ILE A 83 13.09 17.39 -33.65
CA ILE A 83 12.81 16.62 -32.42
C ILE A 83 13.09 17.48 -31.18
N ALA A 84 14.19 18.25 -31.16
CA ALA A 84 14.52 19.13 -30.04
C ALA A 84 13.43 20.20 -29.82
N LEU A 85 12.95 20.84 -30.89
CA LEU A 85 11.86 21.82 -30.82
C LEU A 85 10.58 21.20 -30.22
N LEU A 86 10.21 20.00 -30.67
CA LEU A 86 9.02 19.30 -30.18
C LEU A 86 9.12 18.92 -28.70
N ILE A 87 10.27 18.39 -28.25
CA ILE A 87 10.50 18.03 -26.84
C ILE A 87 10.40 19.28 -25.94
N THR A 88 10.91 20.42 -26.40
CA THR A 88 10.90 21.68 -25.65
C THR A 88 9.47 22.12 -25.31
N ILE A 89 8.52 21.93 -26.23
CA ILE A 89 7.10 22.28 -26.02
C ILE A 89 6.37 21.17 -25.24
N LEU A 90 6.77 19.91 -25.40
CA LEU A 90 6.12 18.77 -24.74
C LEU A 90 6.46 18.64 -23.25
N MET A 91 7.71 18.92 -22.86
CA MET A 91 8.17 18.80 -21.46
C MET A 91 7.32 19.61 -20.45
N PRO A 92 6.97 20.90 -20.68
CA PRO A 92 6.13 21.64 -19.74
C PRO A 92 4.70 21.07 -19.64
N ALA A 93 4.16 20.53 -20.74
CA ALA A 93 2.85 19.88 -20.73
C ALA A 93 2.88 18.58 -19.90
N LEU A 94 3.93 17.76 -20.05
CA LEU A 94 4.10 16.51 -19.30
C LEU A 94 4.21 16.76 -17.79
N ASN A 95 4.94 17.80 -17.37
CA ASN A 95 5.06 18.14 -15.96
C ASN A 95 3.71 18.48 -15.31
N ARG A 96 2.85 19.21 -16.03
CA ARG A 96 1.48 19.52 -15.59
C ARG A 96 0.61 18.26 -15.54
N ALA A 97 0.70 17.40 -16.55
CA ALA A 97 -0.04 16.14 -16.59
C ALA A 97 0.33 15.24 -15.40
N MET A 98 1.62 15.09 -15.10
CA MET A 98 2.09 14.30 -13.95
C MET A 98 1.62 14.89 -12.60
N ALA A 99 1.60 16.22 -12.47
CA ALA A 99 1.06 16.86 -11.27
C ALA A 99 -0.44 16.57 -11.09
N TYR A 100 -1.21 16.65 -12.18
CA TYR A 100 -2.64 16.29 -12.18
C TYR A 100 -2.87 14.82 -11.81
N THR A 101 -2.11 13.90 -12.40
CA THR A 101 -2.19 12.46 -12.06
C THR A 101 -1.97 12.23 -10.57
N ARG A 102 -0.98 12.90 -9.95
CA ARG A 102 -0.76 12.80 -8.50
C ARG A 102 -1.96 13.29 -7.70
N MET A 103 -2.59 14.40 -8.11
CA MET A 103 -3.81 14.90 -7.43
C MET A 103 -4.96 13.89 -7.53
N VAL A 104 -5.18 13.32 -8.71
CA VAL A 104 -6.22 12.28 -8.91
C VAL A 104 -5.98 11.07 -8.01
N MET A 105 -4.73 10.64 -7.87
CA MET A 105 -4.38 9.55 -6.95
C MET A 105 -4.66 9.93 -5.49
N CYS A 106 -4.33 11.16 -5.07
CA CYS A 106 -4.63 11.63 -3.72
C CYS A 106 -6.14 11.73 -3.45
N GLN A 107 -6.94 12.12 -4.45
CA GLN A 107 -8.39 12.13 -4.35
C GLN A 107 -8.96 10.72 -4.24
N ASN A 108 -8.43 9.77 -5.02
CA ASN A 108 -8.83 8.37 -4.92
C ASN A 108 -8.52 7.78 -3.52
N ASN A 109 -7.33 8.06 -3.00
CA ASN A 109 -6.93 7.66 -1.65
C ASN A 109 -7.86 8.24 -0.57
N HIS A 110 -8.27 9.51 -0.71
CA HIS A 110 -9.26 10.11 0.17
C HIS A 110 -10.62 9.40 0.09
N ASN A 111 -11.08 9.07 -1.12
CA ASN A 111 -12.32 8.31 -1.29
C ASN A 111 -12.25 6.90 -0.67
N VAL A 112 -11.09 6.23 -0.71
CA VAL A 112 -10.87 4.95 -0.02
C VAL A 112 -11.02 5.14 1.50
N LEU A 113 -10.41 6.17 2.07
CA LEU A 113 -10.54 6.51 3.49
C LEU A 113 -12.00 6.81 3.86
N THR A 114 -12.71 7.64 3.10
CA THR A 114 -14.13 7.95 3.37
C THR A 114 -15.02 6.71 3.31
N LYS A 115 -14.79 5.82 2.34
CA LYS A 115 -15.53 4.56 2.24
C LYS A 115 -15.24 3.66 3.44
N ALA A 116 -13.98 3.54 3.85
CA ALA A 116 -13.58 2.78 5.02
C ALA A 116 -14.22 3.33 6.31
N THR A 117 -14.26 4.65 6.48
CA THR A 117 -14.97 5.28 7.61
C THR A 117 -16.46 4.94 7.62
N ARG A 118 -17.12 4.92 6.45
CA ARG A 118 -18.55 4.54 6.34
C ARG A 118 -18.79 3.07 6.64
N LEU A 119 -17.88 2.19 6.20
CA LEU A 119 -17.95 0.77 6.55
C LEU A 119 -17.75 0.58 8.05
N TYR A 120 -16.80 1.28 8.65
CA TYR A 120 -16.62 1.30 10.11
C TYR A 120 -17.90 1.72 10.84
N THR A 121 -18.52 2.84 10.45
CA THR A 121 -19.76 3.29 11.13
C THR A 121 -20.90 2.30 10.99
N ALA A 122 -20.97 1.55 9.89
CA ALA A 122 -22.00 0.53 9.69
C ALA A 122 -21.81 -0.68 10.61
N ASP A 123 -20.56 -1.02 10.94
CA ASP A 123 -20.22 -2.14 11.81
C ASP A 123 -20.22 -1.77 13.32
N TRP A 124 -20.18 -0.47 13.65
CA TRP A 124 -20.00 0.06 15.01
C TRP A 124 -21.11 1.03 15.44
N ASP A 125 -22.38 0.68 15.21
CA ASP A 125 -23.57 1.42 15.68
C ASP A 125 -23.54 2.93 15.36
N GLU A 126 -23.15 3.29 14.14
CA GLU A 126 -23.03 4.67 13.65
C GLU A 126 -21.96 5.52 14.36
N ILE A 127 -21.08 4.89 15.15
CA ILE A 127 -19.97 5.56 15.82
C ILE A 127 -18.82 5.76 14.84
N LEU A 128 -18.29 6.99 14.78
CA LEU A 128 -17.09 7.29 14.00
C LEU A 128 -15.83 6.75 14.70
N PRO A 129 -14.82 6.30 13.93
CA PRO A 129 -13.55 5.90 14.51
C PRO A 129 -12.94 7.12 15.23
N PHE A 130 -12.31 6.90 16.38
CA PHE A 130 -11.70 8.01 17.11
C PHE A 130 -10.50 8.58 16.36
N SER A 131 -10.37 9.91 16.41
CA SER A 131 -9.11 10.55 16.03
C SER A 131 -7.96 10.06 16.91
N ASN A 132 -6.76 9.94 16.34
CA ASN A 132 -5.60 9.53 17.12
C ASN A 132 -5.27 10.49 18.25
N TRP A 133 -5.62 11.76 18.16
CA TRP A 133 -5.42 12.71 19.26
C TRP A 133 -6.31 12.38 20.48
N LEU A 134 -7.60 12.07 20.27
CA LEU A 134 -8.51 11.70 21.36
C LEU A 134 -8.30 10.26 21.89
N SER A 135 -7.70 9.39 21.08
CA SER A 135 -7.32 8.01 21.45
C SER A 135 -6.10 7.96 22.38
N GLN A 136 -5.36 9.07 22.52
CA GLN A 136 -4.14 9.17 23.35
C GLN A 136 -4.42 9.61 24.80
N GLU A 137 -5.68 9.76 25.19
CA GLU A 137 -6.07 10.29 26.50
C GLU A 137 -6.07 9.20 27.59
N ASP A 138 -4.91 8.84 28.16
CA ASP A 138 -4.92 8.25 29.51
C ASP A 138 -3.79 8.66 30.48
N HIS A 139 -4.13 9.58 31.38
CA HIS A 139 -3.73 9.56 32.80
C HIS A 139 -4.95 9.75 33.74
N ARG A 140 -6.17 9.55 33.24
CA ARG A 140 -7.43 9.96 33.91
C ARG A 140 -8.62 9.03 33.64
N GLY A 141 -8.41 7.87 33.00
CA GLY A 141 -9.40 6.79 32.94
C GLY A 141 -10.42 6.83 31.79
N ASN A 142 -9.98 6.88 30.52
CA ASN A 142 -10.84 6.66 29.35
C ASN A 142 -10.16 5.84 28.23
N TRP A 143 -10.98 5.07 27.49
CA TRP A 143 -10.78 4.28 26.26
C TRP A 143 -9.34 3.98 25.77
N ASP A 144 -8.86 2.74 26.00
CA ASP A 144 -7.60 2.14 25.46
C ASP A 144 -7.77 1.53 24.03
N GLY A 145 -8.71 2.06 23.25
CA GLY A 145 -8.98 1.53 21.90
C GLY A 145 -8.07 2.12 20.82
N PRO A 146 -7.95 1.43 19.67
CA PRO A 146 -7.17 1.93 18.54
C PRO A 146 -7.84 3.15 17.89
N GLY A 147 -7.09 4.22 17.68
CA GLY A 147 -7.52 5.33 16.82
C GLY A 147 -7.64 4.90 15.36
N TRP A 148 -8.16 5.79 14.51
CA TRP A 148 -8.38 5.52 13.09
C TRP A 148 -7.11 5.07 12.33
N LEU A 149 -5.95 5.60 12.70
CA LEU A 149 -4.68 5.37 12.00
C LEU A 149 -3.78 4.35 12.70
N TYR A 150 -3.69 4.40 14.02
CA TYR A 150 -2.83 3.55 14.85
C TYR A 150 -3.36 3.43 16.28
N LYS A 151 -2.81 2.50 17.06
CA LYS A 151 -3.03 2.41 18.52
C LYS A 151 -1.86 3.06 19.26
N TYR A 152 -2.12 3.96 20.21
CA TYR A 152 -1.06 4.54 21.04
C TYR A 152 -0.43 3.46 21.97
N PRO A 153 0.89 3.47 22.23
CA PRO A 153 1.91 4.47 21.86
C PRO A 153 2.57 4.27 20.48
N ASP A 154 2.11 3.30 19.69
CA ASP A 154 2.71 2.90 18.42
C ASP A 154 2.38 3.92 17.31
N MET A 155 3.16 5.00 17.15
CA MET A 155 2.73 6.18 16.37
C MET A 155 3.66 6.70 15.26
N ASP A 156 4.85 6.13 15.08
CA ASP A 156 5.90 6.71 14.21
C ASP A 156 6.37 5.80 13.05
N GLU A 157 5.94 4.54 13.01
CA GLU A 157 6.37 3.55 12.00
C GLU A 157 5.21 3.14 11.09
N LEU A 158 5.52 2.80 9.83
CA LEU A 158 4.53 2.39 8.84
C LEU A 158 3.81 1.09 9.23
N GLU A 159 4.43 0.23 10.04
CA GLU A 159 3.83 -1.00 10.56
C GLU A 159 2.71 -0.71 11.56
N HIS A 160 2.73 0.45 12.21
CA HIS A 160 1.71 0.83 13.18
C HIS A 160 0.36 1.16 12.56
N LEU A 161 0.32 1.40 11.23
CA LEU A 161 -0.93 1.51 10.49
C LEU A 161 -1.80 0.27 10.64
N GLU A 162 -1.18 -0.91 10.77
CA GLU A 162 -1.89 -2.18 10.88
C GLU A 162 -2.73 -2.29 12.16
N LYS A 163 -2.35 -1.51 13.19
CA LYS A 163 -3.01 -1.46 14.49
C LYS A 163 -4.16 -0.45 14.53
N GLY A 164 -4.38 0.32 13.46
CA GLY A 164 -5.46 1.30 13.36
C GLY A 164 -6.83 0.66 13.14
N SER A 165 -7.90 1.31 13.60
CA SER A 165 -9.26 0.78 13.49
C SER A 165 -9.80 0.72 12.05
N LEU A 166 -9.26 1.56 11.14
CA LEU A 166 -9.62 1.54 9.72
C LEU A 166 -8.81 0.52 8.89
N TRP A 167 -7.74 -0.05 9.45
CA TRP A 167 -6.85 -0.94 8.71
C TRP A 167 -7.58 -2.14 8.11
N GLN A 168 -8.48 -2.74 8.89
CA GLN A 168 -9.28 -3.90 8.47
C GLN A 168 -10.13 -3.67 7.20
N TYR A 169 -10.48 -2.42 6.88
CA TYR A 169 -11.28 -2.08 5.71
C TYR A 169 -10.43 -1.65 4.50
N ILE A 170 -9.21 -1.17 4.73
CA ILE A 170 -8.33 -0.61 3.68
C ILE A 170 -7.25 -1.60 3.28
N ASN A 171 -6.58 -2.22 4.27
CA ASN A 171 -5.51 -3.20 4.12
C ASN A 171 -4.42 -2.81 3.08
N ALA A 172 -4.06 -1.52 3.05
CA ALA A 172 -3.10 -0.98 2.10
C ALA A 172 -2.41 0.27 2.64
N HIS A 173 -1.10 0.21 2.88
CA HIS A 173 -0.32 1.36 3.36
C HIS A 173 -0.37 2.55 2.39
N GLY A 174 -0.37 2.29 1.07
CA GLY A 174 -0.38 3.33 0.05
C GLY A 174 -1.63 4.22 0.03
N ALA A 175 -2.73 3.77 0.64
CA ALA A 175 -3.98 4.55 0.72
C ALA A 175 -3.88 5.72 1.71
N TYR A 176 -2.98 5.64 2.70
CA TYR A 176 -2.80 6.68 3.73
C TYR A 176 -1.81 7.77 3.32
N ARG A 177 -1.14 7.62 2.17
CA ARG A 177 -0.14 8.58 1.68
C ARG A 177 -0.56 9.17 0.34
N CYS A 178 -0.48 10.49 0.22
CA CYS A 178 -0.71 11.19 -1.04
C CYS A 178 0.61 11.25 -1.84
N PRO A 179 0.66 10.81 -3.11
CA PRO A 179 1.88 10.93 -3.94
C PRO A 179 2.37 12.36 -4.20
N ALA A 180 1.54 13.37 -3.93
CA ALA A 180 1.93 14.77 -3.99
C ALA A 180 2.65 15.25 -2.72
N ASP A 181 2.51 14.53 -1.60
CA ASP A 181 3.19 14.80 -0.34
C ASP A 181 4.61 14.22 -0.39
N LYS A 182 5.61 15.10 -0.53
CA LYS A 182 7.01 14.73 -0.77
C LYS A 182 7.81 14.72 0.54
N PRO A 183 8.77 13.80 0.69
CA PRO A 183 9.69 13.81 1.83
C PRO A 183 10.60 15.06 1.81
N PRO A 184 11.22 15.44 2.95
CA PRO A 184 11.20 14.75 4.24
C PRO A 184 9.93 15.02 5.05
N TRP A 185 9.30 13.97 5.56
CA TRP A 185 8.17 14.09 6.47
C TRP A 185 8.69 14.30 7.89
N LYS A 186 8.45 15.49 8.45
CA LYS A 186 8.86 15.83 9.83
C LYS A 186 7.66 15.74 10.77
N GLY A 187 7.87 15.15 11.94
CA GLY A 187 6.86 14.97 12.99
C GLY A 187 6.22 13.58 12.99
N ARG A 188 5.63 13.23 14.14
CA ARG A 188 5.11 11.88 14.46
C ARG A 188 4.11 11.37 13.42
N THR A 189 2.96 12.05 13.31
CA THR A 189 1.87 11.64 12.40
C THR A 189 2.21 11.79 10.91
N ASN A 190 3.01 12.79 10.54
CA ASN A 190 3.37 13.03 9.14
C ASN A 190 4.26 11.90 8.59
N ALA A 191 4.98 11.17 9.44
CA ALA A 191 5.81 10.02 9.04
C ALA A 191 5.00 8.84 8.48
N ILE A 192 3.71 8.76 8.82
CA ILE A 192 2.85 7.62 8.47
C ILE A 192 1.68 7.96 7.54
N THR A 193 1.17 9.20 7.55
CA THR A 193 0.01 9.61 6.73
C THR A 193 0.16 11.03 6.18
N SER A 194 -0.47 11.30 5.03
CA SER A 194 -0.72 12.67 4.53
C SER A 194 -2.09 13.21 4.94
N TYR A 195 -2.98 12.35 5.44
CA TYR A 195 -4.36 12.69 5.78
C TYR A 195 -4.52 12.76 7.30
N MET A 196 -5.36 13.68 7.77
CA MET A 196 -5.68 13.84 9.18
C MET A 196 -7.18 13.83 9.42
N MET A 197 -7.59 13.28 10.55
CA MET A 197 -8.97 13.34 11.02
C MET A 197 -9.09 14.33 12.17
N ASN A 198 -10.05 15.24 12.07
CA ASN A 198 -10.29 16.26 13.09
C ASN A 198 -10.97 15.61 14.32
N GLY A 199 -10.35 15.76 15.50
CA GLY A 199 -10.88 15.21 16.75
C GLY A 199 -12.23 15.80 17.17
N ALA A 200 -12.53 17.05 16.79
CA ALA A 200 -13.82 17.68 17.09
C ALA A 200 -15.01 16.92 16.50
N VAL A 201 -14.82 16.25 15.35
CA VAL A 201 -15.87 15.45 14.70
C VAL A 201 -16.17 14.16 15.48
N THR A 202 -15.19 13.66 16.23
CA THR A 202 -15.28 12.37 16.96
C THR A 202 -15.57 12.54 18.46
N GLY A 203 -15.60 13.77 18.96
CA GLY A 203 -15.74 14.07 20.40
C GLY A 203 -17.10 14.65 20.82
N PHE A 204 -17.96 15.03 19.87
CA PHE A 204 -19.27 15.63 20.18
C PHE A 204 -20.25 14.56 20.69
N GLY A 205 -20.70 14.67 21.94
CA GLY A 205 -21.72 13.78 22.52
C GLY A 205 -21.20 12.41 23.03
N ARG A 206 -19.89 12.28 23.29
CA ARG A 206 -19.19 11.06 23.75
C ARG A 206 -20.04 10.22 24.74
N GLN A 207 -20.70 9.16 24.24
CA GLN A 207 -21.17 8.04 25.05
C GLN A 207 -20.13 6.94 24.93
N MET A 208 -19.54 6.54 26.06
CA MET A 208 -18.63 5.41 26.12
C MET A 208 -19.44 4.13 25.89
N PRO A 209 -18.93 3.15 25.12
CA PRO A 209 -19.47 1.80 25.19
C PRO A 209 -19.31 1.21 26.61
#